data_AF-A0A926FP14-F1
#
_entry.id   AF-A0A926FP14-F1
#
_cell.length_a   1.000
_cell.length_b   1.000
_cell.length_c   1.000
_cell.angle_alpha   90.00
_cell.angle_beta   90.00
_cell.angle_gamma   90.00
#
_symmetry.space_group_name_H-M   'P 1'
#
loop_
_entity.id
_entity.type
_entity.pdbx_description
1 polymer ?
#
loop_
_entity_poly.entity_id
_entity_poly.type
_entity_poly.pdbx_seq_one_letter_code
_entity_poly.pdbx_strand_id
1 'polypeptide(L)'
;MLRLIFDWALSQTDLEQGLTVYDKLVERFGTSDVPLVQEQVVKAILNKGVTLGQLNHLEDEIKAYDDLIQRVGTSDIPKLQGQVADALFNKGIALGQLDRIEDEIAVYDELIQNFNTSDVIEVQEQIALALFNKGVRLGQRNSLEEEVKVYDTLIQRFNKVIYLFCKSTWLKHCSTKASH
;
A
#
# COMPACT_ATOMS: atom_id res chain seq x y z
N MET A 1 27.76 0.95 -22.36
CA MET A 1 28.06 1.40 -20.98
C MET A 1 27.74 2.89 -20.81
N LEU A 2 28.37 3.82 -21.55
CA LEU A 2 28.09 5.27 -21.43
C LEU A 2 26.62 5.67 -21.69
N ARG A 3 25.96 5.08 -22.69
CA ARG A 3 24.54 5.32 -22.96
C ARG A 3 23.63 4.94 -21.78
N LEU A 4 23.91 3.81 -21.12
CA LEU A 4 23.13 3.35 -19.96
C LEU A 4 23.35 4.25 -18.74
N ILE A 5 24.58 4.74 -18.52
CA ILE A 5 24.87 5.70 -17.45
C ILE A 5 24.17 7.04 -17.71
N PHE A 6 24.15 7.49 -18.97
CA PHE A 6 23.46 8.72 -19.36
C PHE A 6 21.94 8.58 -19.22
N ASP A 7 21.35 7.49 -19.71
CA ASP A 7 19.92 7.20 -19.58
C ASP A 7 19.51 7.10 -18.09
N TRP A 8 20.36 6.50 -17.24
CA TRP A 8 20.15 6.45 -15.78
C TRP A 8 20.23 7.84 -15.13
N ALA A 9 21.22 8.66 -15.49
CA ALA A 9 21.37 10.01 -14.94
C ALA A 9 20.20 10.93 -15.35
N LEU A 10 19.70 10.79 -16.59
CA LEU A 10 18.47 11.46 -17.03
C LEU A 10 17.27 11.00 -16.21
N SER A 11 17.10 9.69 -16.00
CA SER A 11 16.02 9.16 -15.17
C SER A 11 16.04 9.69 -13.74
N GLN A 12 17.22 9.79 -13.10
CA GLN A 12 17.36 10.37 -11.76
C GLN A 12 16.95 11.85 -11.74
N THR A 13 17.40 12.60 -12.75
CA THR A 13 17.07 14.02 -12.91
C THR A 13 15.56 14.24 -13.08
N ASP A 14 14.88 13.38 -13.84
CA ASP A 14 13.43 13.45 -14.05
C ASP A 14 12.65 13.17 -12.75
N LEU A 15 13.13 12.23 -11.93
CA LEU A 15 12.53 11.92 -10.63
C LEU A 15 12.68 13.08 -9.64
N GLU A 16 13.86 13.71 -9.55
CA GLU A 16 14.09 14.89 -8.70
C GLU A 16 13.22 16.08 -9.11
N GLN A 17 13.04 16.31 -10.40
CA GLN A 17 12.09 17.33 -10.89
C GLN A 17 10.65 16.99 -10.51
N GLY A 18 10.28 15.70 -10.57
CA GLY A 18 8.98 15.20 -10.11
C GLY A 18 8.72 15.54 -8.64
N LEU A 19 9.70 15.35 -7.75
CA LEU A 19 9.59 15.71 -6.33
C LEU A 19 9.26 17.20 -6.14
N THR A 20 9.93 18.07 -6.89
CA THR A 20 9.69 19.52 -6.84
C THR A 20 8.25 19.87 -7.25
N VAL A 21 7.67 19.15 -8.20
CA VAL A 21 6.28 19.36 -8.62
C VAL A 21 5.29 18.93 -7.53
N TYR A 22 5.54 17.77 -6.89
CA TYR A 22 4.71 17.31 -5.77
C TYR A 22 4.76 18.28 -4.59
N ASP A 23 5.94 18.80 -4.24
CA ASP A 23 6.10 19.77 -3.15
C ASP A 23 5.29 21.05 -3.40
N LYS A 24 5.35 21.60 -4.61
CA LYS A 24 4.56 22.79 -4.99
C LYS A 24 3.05 22.53 -4.95
N LEU A 25 2.62 21.33 -5.33
CA LEU A 25 1.21 20.94 -5.28
C LEU A 25 0.72 20.89 -3.83
N VAL A 26 1.49 20.24 -2.95
CA VAL A 26 1.16 20.12 -1.53
C VAL A 26 1.22 21.49 -0.83
N GLU A 27 2.21 22.33 -1.14
CA GLU A 27 2.29 23.69 -0.61
C GLU A 27 1.07 24.53 -0.98
N ARG A 28 0.63 24.45 -2.24
CA ARG A 28 -0.47 25.27 -2.75
C ARG A 28 -1.86 24.79 -2.33
N PHE A 29 -2.05 23.49 -2.25
CA PHE A 29 -3.37 22.88 -2.09
C PHE A 29 -3.53 22.05 -0.81
N GLY A 30 -2.48 21.90 0.00
CA GLY A 30 -2.45 20.99 1.15
C GLY A 30 -3.43 21.31 2.28
N THR A 31 -3.97 22.53 2.33
CA THR A 31 -4.98 22.97 3.31
C THR A 31 -6.38 23.08 2.70
N SER A 32 -6.57 22.61 1.46
CA SER A 32 -7.88 22.65 0.80
C SER A 32 -8.85 21.65 1.42
N ASP A 33 -10.08 22.11 1.71
CA ASP A 33 -11.16 21.26 2.20
C ASP A 33 -12.03 20.68 1.06
N VAL A 34 -11.71 21.01 -0.20
CA VAL A 34 -12.42 20.47 -1.36
C VAL A 34 -12.06 18.99 -1.53
N PRO A 35 -13.01 18.04 -1.44
CA PRO A 35 -12.69 16.59 -1.42
C PRO A 35 -11.89 16.12 -2.63
N LEU A 36 -12.23 16.60 -3.83
CA LEU A 36 -11.48 16.27 -5.05
C LEU A 36 -10.04 16.79 -5.00
N VAL A 37 -9.81 17.95 -4.39
CA VAL A 37 -8.46 18.50 -4.24
C VAL A 37 -7.68 17.73 -3.19
N GLN A 38 -8.31 17.37 -2.06
CA GLN A 38 -7.70 16.52 -1.04
C GLN A 38 -7.24 15.18 -1.62
N GLU A 39 -8.09 14.52 -2.43
CA GLU A 39 -7.72 13.27 -3.11
C GLU A 39 -6.47 13.43 -4.00
N GLN A 40 -6.36 14.54 -4.74
CA GLN A 40 -5.19 14.79 -5.58
C GLN A 40 -3.93 15.13 -4.76
N VAL A 41 -4.09 15.86 -3.65
CA VAL A 41 -2.99 16.14 -2.71
C VAL A 41 -2.46 14.84 -2.10
N VAL A 42 -3.36 13.98 -1.61
CA VAL A 42 -3.01 12.68 -1.03
C VAL A 42 -2.32 11.81 -2.08
N LYS A 43 -2.84 11.77 -3.32
CA LYS A 43 -2.20 11.06 -4.43
C LYS A 43 -0.79 11.58 -4.71
N ALA A 44 -0.60 12.90 -4.69
CA ALA A 44 0.70 13.52 -4.90
C ALA A 44 1.69 13.16 -3.79
N ILE A 45 1.26 13.15 -2.52
CA ILE A 45 2.11 12.74 -1.40
C ILE A 45 2.49 11.26 -1.50
N LEU A 46 1.53 10.38 -1.85
CA LEU A 46 1.79 8.96 -2.08
C LEU A 46 2.84 8.75 -3.18
N ASN A 47 2.65 9.41 -4.33
CA ASN A 47 3.60 9.33 -5.44
C ASN A 47 4.97 9.93 -5.10
N LYS A 48 5.01 11.00 -4.30
CA LYS A 48 6.25 11.57 -3.78
C LYS A 48 7.01 10.53 -2.96
N GLY A 49 6.34 9.81 -2.07
CA GLY A 49 6.93 8.70 -1.31
C GLY A 49 7.55 7.64 -2.22
N VAL A 50 6.79 7.16 -3.21
CA VAL A 50 7.29 6.16 -4.18
C VAL A 50 8.51 6.68 -4.95
N THR A 51 8.50 7.95 -5.39
CA THR A 51 9.64 8.56 -6.07
C THR A 51 10.87 8.64 -5.15
N LEU A 52 10.70 8.97 -3.87
CA LEU A 52 11.79 8.98 -2.88
C LEU A 52 12.38 7.58 -2.68
N GLY A 53 11.53 6.54 -2.64
CA GLY A 53 11.99 5.15 -2.59
C GLY A 53 12.81 4.74 -3.81
N GLN A 54 12.39 5.17 -5.02
CA GLN A 54 13.16 4.94 -6.26
C GLN A 54 14.52 5.64 -6.27
N LEU A 55 14.65 6.75 -5.55
CA LEU A 55 15.90 7.48 -5.32
C LEU A 55 16.68 6.93 -4.12
N ASN A 56 16.18 5.89 -3.45
CA ASN A 56 16.77 5.30 -2.25
C ASN A 56 16.87 6.30 -1.06
N HIS A 57 15.95 7.27 -1.00
CA HIS A 57 15.80 8.23 0.10
C HIS A 57 14.73 7.73 1.08
N LEU A 58 14.98 6.57 1.69
CA LEU A 58 13.97 5.79 2.42
C LEU A 58 13.41 6.52 3.66
N GLU A 59 14.22 7.28 4.38
CA GLU A 59 13.75 8.06 5.53
C GLU A 59 12.78 9.17 5.12
N ASP A 60 12.99 9.80 3.97
CA ASP A 60 12.09 10.84 3.46
C ASP A 60 10.85 10.23 2.81
N GLU A 61 10.96 9.05 2.20
CA GLU A 61 9.80 8.25 1.77
C GLU A 61 8.88 7.97 2.96
N ILE A 62 9.43 7.47 4.08
CA ILE A 62 8.65 7.19 5.30
C ILE A 62 7.95 8.44 5.81
N LYS A 63 8.65 9.60 5.86
CA LYS A 63 8.04 10.87 6.27
C LYS A 63 6.90 11.31 5.36
N ALA A 64 7.00 11.05 4.05
CA ALA A 64 5.93 11.37 3.11
C ALA A 64 4.68 10.52 3.39
N TYR A 65 4.84 9.22 3.66
CA TYR A 65 3.72 8.37 4.05
C TYR A 65 3.14 8.75 5.41
N ASP A 66 3.98 9.14 6.38
CA ASP A 66 3.52 9.66 7.68
C ASP A 66 2.66 10.93 7.54
N ASP A 67 3.07 11.88 6.69
CA ASP A 67 2.28 13.09 6.39
C ASP A 67 0.94 12.73 5.74
N LEU A 68 0.93 11.76 4.81
CA LEU A 68 -0.30 11.26 4.20
C LEU A 68 -1.27 10.69 5.24
N ILE A 69 -0.78 9.77 6.08
CA ILE A 69 -1.57 9.09 7.12
C ILE A 69 -2.09 10.12 8.14
N GLN A 70 -1.28 11.10 8.54
CA GLN A 70 -1.70 12.15 9.45
C GLN A 70 -2.86 13.00 8.89
N ARG A 71 -2.85 13.27 7.58
CA ARG A 71 -3.87 14.11 6.93
C ARG A 71 -5.21 13.40 6.75
N VAL A 72 -5.19 12.14 6.36
CA VAL A 72 -6.41 11.43 5.90
C VAL A 72 -6.58 10.02 6.45
N GLY A 73 -5.77 9.61 7.43
CA GLY A 73 -5.77 8.25 7.98
C GLY A 73 -7.09 7.79 8.59
N THR A 74 -7.96 8.73 9.00
CA THR A 74 -9.29 8.46 9.56
C THR A 74 -10.43 8.72 8.59
N SER A 75 -10.14 8.89 7.29
CA SER A 75 -11.17 9.20 6.30
C SER A 75 -12.05 7.99 5.95
N ASP A 76 -13.36 8.22 5.89
CA ASP A 76 -14.34 7.25 5.43
C ASP A 76 -14.53 7.24 3.90
N ILE A 77 -13.80 8.10 3.16
CA ILE A 77 -13.90 8.17 1.71
C ILE A 77 -13.14 6.97 1.12
N PRO A 78 -13.81 6.06 0.37
CA PRO A 78 -13.19 4.80 -0.10
C PRO A 78 -11.86 4.99 -0.84
N LYS A 79 -11.77 6.05 -1.65
CA LYS A 79 -10.56 6.34 -2.42
C LYS A 79 -9.39 6.80 -1.54
N LEU A 80 -9.67 7.54 -0.47
CA LEU A 80 -8.66 7.93 0.52
C LEU A 80 -8.25 6.73 1.37
N GLN A 81 -9.19 5.84 1.71
CA GLN A 81 -8.87 4.59 2.40
C GLN A 81 -7.88 3.74 1.61
N GLY A 82 -8.10 3.57 0.30
CA GLY A 82 -7.15 2.88 -0.58
C GLY A 82 -5.76 3.51 -0.57
N GLN A 83 -5.69 4.85 -0.64
CA GLN A 83 -4.41 5.57 -0.61
C GLN A 83 -3.69 5.49 0.74
N VAL A 84 -4.43 5.49 1.86
CA VAL A 84 -3.88 5.27 3.20
C VAL A 84 -3.36 3.84 3.34
N ALA A 85 -4.10 2.86 2.82
CA ALA A 85 -3.67 1.47 2.83
C ALA A 85 -2.38 1.26 2.02
N ASP A 86 -2.29 1.86 0.83
CA ASP A 86 -1.07 1.87 0.00
C ASP A 86 0.10 2.53 0.74
N ALA A 87 -0.13 3.66 1.40
CA ALA A 87 0.90 4.37 2.15
C ALA A 87 1.44 3.55 3.34
N LEU A 88 0.55 2.92 4.11
CA LEU A 88 0.94 2.04 5.22
C LEU A 88 1.73 0.83 4.70
N PHE A 89 1.26 0.18 3.63
CA PHE A 89 1.97 -0.96 3.05
C PHE A 89 3.38 -0.58 2.56
N ASN A 90 3.50 0.50 1.78
CA ASN A 90 4.78 0.97 1.27
C ASN A 90 5.71 1.47 2.38
N LYS A 91 5.18 2.11 3.42
CA LYS A 91 5.95 2.47 4.63
C LYS A 91 6.54 1.22 5.29
N GLY A 92 5.78 0.14 5.40
CA GLY A 92 6.27 -1.15 5.89
C GLY A 92 7.44 -1.68 5.06
N ILE A 93 7.34 -1.64 3.72
CA ILE A 93 8.44 -2.03 2.81
C ILE A 93 9.68 -1.17 3.06
N ALA A 94 9.54 0.16 3.10
CA ALA A 94 10.66 1.07 3.31
C ALA A 94 11.36 0.84 4.67
N LEU A 95 10.59 0.57 5.72
CA LEU A 95 11.13 0.20 7.04
C LEU A 95 11.91 -1.12 6.99
N GLY A 96 11.38 -2.12 6.28
CA GLY A 96 12.07 -3.39 6.06
C GLY A 96 13.37 -3.24 5.26
N GLN A 97 13.42 -2.32 4.29
CA GLN A 97 14.64 -1.98 3.56
C GLN A 97 15.70 -1.29 4.44
N LEU A 98 15.27 -0.58 5.47
CA LEU A 98 16.14 -0.01 6.51
C LEU A 98 16.47 -0.99 7.66
N ASP A 99 16.09 -2.26 7.53
CA ASP A 99 16.27 -3.31 8.56
C ASP A 99 15.56 -2.99 9.90
N ARG A 100 14.52 -2.17 9.86
CA ARG A 100 13.67 -1.81 11.02
C ARG A 100 12.48 -2.76 11.12
N ILE A 101 12.77 -4.03 11.36
CA ILE A 101 11.80 -5.13 11.22
C ILE A 101 10.63 -5.01 12.20
N GLU A 102 10.87 -4.58 13.44
CA GLU A 102 9.81 -4.34 14.42
C GLU A 102 8.82 -3.27 13.95
N ASP A 103 9.35 -2.19 13.37
CA ASP A 103 8.52 -1.08 12.88
C ASP A 103 7.77 -1.49 11.61
N GLU A 104 8.38 -2.27 10.71
CA GLU A 104 7.71 -2.88 9.54
C GLU A 104 6.49 -3.70 9.98
N ILE A 105 6.67 -4.61 10.95
CA ILE A 105 5.59 -5.45 11.47
C ILE A 105 4.50 -4.59 12.12
N ALA A 106 4.88 -3.59 12.92
CA ALA A 106 3.94 -2.71 13.59
C ALA A 106 3.06 -1.94 12.58
N VAL A 107 3.64 -1.47 11.48
CA VAL A 107 2.89 -0.77 10.42
C VAL A 107 1.94 -1.72 9.66
N TYR A 108 2.34 -2.97 9.41
CA TYR A 108 1.42 -3.96 8.83
C TYR A 108 0.27 -4.27 9.79
N ASP A 109 0.54 -4.37 11.10
CA ASP A 109 -0.51 -4.55 12.10
C ASP A 109 -1.47 -3.36 12.17
N GLU A 110 -0.95 -2.14 12.07
CA GLU A 110 -1.77 -0.93 11.97
C GLU A 110 -2.70 -0.97 10.76
N LEU A 111 -2.19 -1.31 9.57
CA LEU A 111 -2.98 -1.48 8.35
C LEU A 111 -4.11 -2.50 8.53
N ILE A 112 -3.79 -3.67 9.09
CA ILE A 112 -4.76 -4.75 9.31
C ILE A 112 -5.83 -4.32 10.32
N GLN A 113 -5.45 -3.62 11.39
CA GLN A 113 -6.38 -3.19 12.44
C GLN A 113 -7.28 -2.06 11.96
N ASN A 114 -6.72 -1.02 11.35
CA ASN A 114 -7.46 0.17 10.92
C ASN A 114 -8.51 -0.16 9.84
N PHE A 115 -8.23 -1.16 9.01
CA PHE A 115 -9.09 -1.53 7.89
C PHE A 115 -9.70 -2.93 8.00
N ASN A 116 -9.78 -3.47 9.22
CA ASN A 116 -10.26 -4.83 9.46
C ASN A 116 -11.68 -5.10 8.92
N THR A 117 -12.50 -4.06 8.80
CA THR A 117 -13.91 -4.09 8.38
C THR A 117 -14.17 -3.35 7.08
N SER A 118 -13.13 -2.82 6.42
CA SER A 118 -13.28 -2.14 5.13
C SER A 118 -13.61 -3.14 4.03
N ASP A 119 -14.65 -2.89 3.24
CA ASP A 119 -14.98 -3.71 2.06
C ASP A 119 -14.36 -3.15 0.76
N VAL A 120 -13.50 -2.13 0.86
CA VAL A 120 -12.81 -1.53 -0.28
C VAL A 120 -11.80 -2.53 -0.84
N ILE A 121 -11.88 -2.82 -2.14
CA ILE A 121 -11.09 -3.88 -2.79
C ILE A 121 -9.60 -3.57 -2.70
N GLU A 122 -9.20 -2.34 -3.01
CA GLU A 122 -7.81 -1.87 -2.97
C GLU A 122 -7.21 -2.06 -1.57
N VAL A 123 -7.99 -1.74 -0.52
CA VAL A 123 -7.58 -1.93 0.88
C VAL A 123 -7.43 -3.41 1.21
N GLN A 124 -8.35 -4.27 0.74
CA GLN A 124 -8.28 -5.70 0.96
C GLN A 124 -7.05 -6.34 0.29
N GLU A 125 -6.67 -5.86 -0.90
CA GLU A 125 -5.43 -6.29 -1.58
C GLU A 125 -4.19 -5.95 -0.73
N GLN A 126 -4.12 -4.72 -0.19
CA GLN A 126 -3.00 -4.32 0.67
C GLN A 126 -2.94 -5.11 1.99
N ILE A 127 -4.08 -5.41 2.60
CA ILE A 127 -4.13 -6.27 3.80
C ILE A 127 -3.58 -7.66 3.49
N ALA A 128 -3.91 -8.24 2.33
CA ALA A 128 -3.41 -9.55 1.95
C ALA A 128 -1.89 -9.55 1.77
N LEU A 129 -1.35 -8.53 1.09
CA LEU A 129 0.10 -8.36 0.91
C LEU A 129 0.82 -8.11 2.23
N ALA A 130 0.25 -7.29 3.12
CA ALA A 130 0.82 -7.01 4.44
C ALA A 130 0.88 -8.26 5.32
N LEU A 131 -0.19 -9.07 5.35
CA LEU A 131 -0.19 -10.36 6.06
C LEU A 131 0.87 -11.31 5.51
N PHE A 132 1.02 -11.38 4.18
CA PHE A 132 2.05 -12.21 3.55
C PHE A 132 3.46 -11.75 3.95
N ASN A 133 3.77 -10.45 3.79
CA ASN A 133 5.08 -9.89 4.13
C ASN A 133 5.40 -10.03 5.61
N LYS A 134 4.41 -9.79 6.48
CA LYS A 134 4.54 -10.02 7.93
C LYS A 134 4.93 -11.47 8.25
N GLY A 135 4.27 -12.45 7.61
CA GLY A 135 4.61 -13.87 7.75
C GLY A 135 6.07 -14.16 7.36
N VAL A 136 6.51 -13.64 6.21
CA VAL A 136 7.91 -13.77 5.75
C VAL A 136 8.91 -13.23 6.78
N ARG A 137 8.64 -12.06 7.37
CA ARG A 137 9.52 -11.45 8.38
C ARG A 137 9.56 -12.23 9.69
N LEU A 138 8.42 -12.76 10.12
CA LEU A 138 8.36 -13.61 11.32
C LEU A 138 9.10 -14.93 11.12
N GLY A 139 9.01 -15.53 9.93
CA GLY A 139 9.78 -16.73 9.57
C GLY A 139 11.28 -16.49 9.59
N GLN A 140 11.75 -15.35 9.06
CA GLN A 140 13.17 -14.94 9.13
C GLN A 140 13.69 -14.78 10.57
N ARG A 141 12.79 -14.47 11.52
CA ARG A 141 13.10 -14.36 12.96
C ARG A 141 12.96 -15.67 13.74
N ASN A 142 12.79 -16.81 13.07
CA ASN A 142 12.48 -18.11 13.68
C ASN A 142 11.23 -18.10 14.58
N SER A 143 10.32 -17.14 14.39
CA SER A 143 9.04 -17.07 15.13
C SER A 143 7.96 -17.85 14.39
N LEU A 144 8.22 -19.15 14.18
CA LEU A 144 7.40 -20.03 13.32
C LEU A 144 5.94 -20.14 13.78
N GLU A 145 5.69 -20.07 15.10
CA GLU A 145 4.33 -20.14 15.63
C GLU A 145 3.50 -18.90 15.24
N GLU A 146 4.11 -17.71 15.27
CA GLU A 146 3.44 -16.47 14.88
C GLU A 146 3.28 -16.38 13.36
N GLU A 147 4.27 -16.83 12.60
CA GLU A 147 4.17 -16.95 11.13
C GLU A 147 2.96 -17.78 10.71
N VAL A 148 2.80 -18.99 11.28
CA VAL A 148 1.66 -19.87 10.97
C VAL A 148 0.33 -19.19 11.29
N LYS A 149 0.23 -18.52 12.44
CA LYS A 149 -1.00 -17.77 12.83
C LYS A 149 -1.34 -16.68 11.82
N VAL A 150 -0.34 -15.97 11.30
CA VAL A 150 -0.54 -14.91 10.30
C VAL A 150 -1.01 -15.50 8.96
N TYR A 151 -0.41 -16.59 8.49
CA TYR A 151 -0.88 -17.25 7.26
C TYR A 151 -2.25 -17.89 7.39
N ASP A 152 -2.57 -18.48 8.55
CA ASP A 152 -3.92 -18.98 8.84
C ASP A 152 -4.94 -17.84 8.79
N THR A 153 -4.59 -16.66 9.31
CA THR A 153 -5.43 -15.45 9.24
C THR A 153 -5.63 -15.01 7.79
N LEU A 154 -4.57 -14.96 6.99
CA LEU A 154 -4.63 -14.64 5.55
C LEU A 154 -5.58 -15.60 4.82
N ILE A 155 -5.39 -16.91 5.02
CA ILE A 155 -6.25 -17.94 4.41
C ILE A 155 -7.69 -17.74 4.88
N GLN A 156 -7.97 -17.69 6.18
CA GLN A 156 -9.34 -17.58 6.68
C GLN A 156 -10.07 -16.34 6.15
N ARG A 157 -9.37 -15.20 6.10
CA ARG A 157 -9.93 -13.92 5.63
C ARG A 157 -10.27 -13.95 4.14
N PHE A 158 -9.37 -14.49 3.31
CA PHE A 158 -9.52 -14.43 1.84
C PHE A 158 -10.01 -15.73 1.19
N ASN A 159 -10.17 -16.82 1.95
CA ASN A 159 -10.79 -18.07 1.48
C ASN A 159 -12.24 -17.85 1.05
N LYS A 160 -12.96 -16.90 1.64
CA LYS A 160 -14.32 -16.51 1.21
C LYS A 160 -14.36 -15.84 -0.16
N VAL A 161 -13.33 -15.06 -0.53
CA VAL A 161 -13.26 -14.34 -1.81
C VAL A 161 -13.01 -15.33 -2.95
N ILE A 162 -12.10 -16.29 -2.77
CA ILE A 162 -11.88 -17.40 -3.72
C ILE A 162 -13.13 -18.28 -3.82
N TYR A 163 -13.78 -18.60 -2.69
CA TYR A 163 -15.00 -19.38 -2.68
C TYR A 163 -16.17 -18.68 -3.40
N LEU A 164 -16.35 -17.37 -3.21
CA LEU A 164 -17.41 -16.59 -3.88
C LEU A 164 -17.12 -16.37 -5.37
N PHE A 165 -15.86 -16.14 -5.75
CA PHE A 165 -15.44 -16.08 -7.15
C PHE A 165 -15.70 -17.41 -7.86
N CYS A 166 -15.27 -18.53 -7.28
CA CYS A 166 -15.55 -19.88 -7.79
C CYS A 166 -17.05 -20.20 -7.79
N LYS A 167 -17.80 -19.86 -6.73
CA LYS A 167 -19.25 -20.12 -6.65
C LYS A 167 -20.03 -19.30 -7.69
N SER A 168 -19.67 -18.03 -7.90
CA SER A 168 -20.33 -17.16 -8.88
C SER A 168 -20.06 -17.59 -10.33
N THR A 169 -18.85 -18.06 -10.65
CA THR A 169 -18.53 -18.65 -11.95
C THR A 169 -19.21 -20.00 -12.16
N TRP A 170 -19.27 -20.86 -11.14
CA TRP A 170 -19.98 -22.15 -11.20
C TRP A 170 -21.50 -21.97 -11.41
N LEU A 171 -22.14 -21.04 -10.70
CA LEU A 171 -23.57 -20.73 -10.85
C LEU A 171 -23.90 -20.19 -12.25
N LYS A 172 -23.06 -19.30 -12.80
CA LYS A 172 -23.20 -18.81 -14.19
C LYS A 172 -23.12 -19.97 -15.19
N HIS A 173 -22.18 -20.89 -14.99
CA HIS A 173 -21.96 -22.05 -15.86
C HIS A 173 -23.08 -23.10 -15.75
N CYS A 174 -23.68 -23.29 -14.58
CA CYS A 174 -24.87 -24.15 -14.40
C CYS A 174 -26.14 -23.55 -15.02
N SER A 175 -26.35 -22.23 -14.92
CA SER A 175 -27.54 -21.57 -15.49
C SER A 175 -27.61 -21.62 -17.03
N THR A 176 -26.44 -21.61 -17.69
CA THR A 176 -26.32 -21.71 -19.15
C THR A 176 -26.47 -23.15 -19.67
N LYS A 177 -26.15 -24.16 -18.85
CA LYS A 177 -26.41 -25.58 -19.19
C LYS A 177 -27.85 -26.03 -18.92
N ALA A 178 -28.62 -25.29 -18.13
CA ALA A 178 -30.03 -25.60 -17.86
C ALA A 178 -31.00 -24.96 -18.87
N SER A 179 -30.51 -24.17 -19.83
CA SER A 179 -31.30 -23.39 -20.81
C SER A 179 -31.09 -23.84 -22.27
N HIS A 180 -30.48 -25.00 -22.49
CA HIS A 180 -30.35 -25.71 -23.78
C HIS A 180 -30.77 -27.16 -23.60
#